data_AF-A0A820L9I4-F1
#
_entry.id   AF-A0A820L9I4-F1
#
_cell.length_a   1.000
_cell.length_b   1.000
_cell.length_c   1.000
_cell.angle_alpha   90.00
_cell.angle_beta   90.00
_cell.angle_gamma   90.00
#
_symmetry.space_group_name_H-M   'P 1'
#
loop_
_entity.id
_entity.type
_entity.pdbx_description
1 polymer ?
#
loop_
_entity_poly.entity_id
_entity_poly.type
_entity_poly.pdbx_seq_one_letter_code
_entity_poly.pdbx_strand_id
1 'polypeptide(L)' 'LGASYNNIGAVYEGMDNYSKAYSFYERAVQDGQQSLPSNHPNLQIYRRNLEDMKKKL' A
#
# COMPACT_ATOMS: atom_id res chain seq x y z
N LEU A 1 10.79 5.31 1.47
CA LEU A 1 9.56 6.01 1.02
C LEU A 1 8.33 5.09 1.08
N GLY A 2 8.42 3.83 0.63
CA GLY A 2 7.28 2.90 0.66
C GLY A 2 6.49 2.79 1.97
N ALA A 3 7.16 2.76 3.14
CA ALA A 3 6.46 2.73 4.44
C ALA A 3 5.58 3.97 4.68
N SER A 4 6.07 5.15 4.29
CA SER A 4 5.32 6.40 4.41
C SER A 4 4.09 6.39 3.51
N TYR A 5 4.22 5.93 2.26
CA TYR A 5 3.08 5.80 1.36
C TYR A 5 2.06 4.79 1.86
N ASN A 6 2.50 3.66 2.43
CA ASN A 6 1.60 2.70 3.06
C ASN A 6 0.80 3.32 4.21
N ASN A 7 1.45 4.13 5.05
CA ASN A 7 0.77 4.80 6.16
C ASN A 7 -0.24 5.85 5.66
N ILE A 8 0.10 6.59 4.59
CA ILE A 8 -0.85 7.53 3.96
C ILE A 8 -2.04 6.77 3.36
N GLY A 9 -1.80 5.61 2.75
CA GLY A 9 -2.85 4.71 2.27
C GLY A 9 -3.82 4.33 3.39
N ALA A 10 -3.29 3.94 4.56
CA ALA A 10 -4.11 3.58 5.73
C ALA A 10 -4.94 4.74 6.28
N VAL A 11 -4.41 5.97 6.23
CA VAL A 11 -5.17 7.17 6.61
C VAL A 11 -6.37 7.37 5.69
N TYR A 12 -6.18 7.25 4.37
CA TYR A 12 -7.29 7.37 3.42
C TYR A 12 -8.26 6.19 3.47
N GLU A 13 -7.79 4.98 3.78
CA GLU A 13 -8.65 3.84 4.04
C GLU A 13 -9.59 4.11 5.22
N GLY A 14 -9.06 4.65 6.33
CA GLY A 14 -9.86 5.03 7.50
C GLY A 14 -10.82 6.20 7.26
N MET A 15 -10.68 6.91 6.15
CA MET A 15 -11.60 7.95 5.68
C MET A 15 -12.61 7.42 4.64
N ASP A 16 -12.65 6.11 4.41
CA ASP A 16 -13.42 5.45 3.37
C ASP A 16 -13.12 5.96 1.94
N ASN A 17 -11.97 6.61 1.74
CA ASN A 17 -11.52 7.06 0.43
C ASN A 17 -10.66 5.98 -0.23
N TYR A 18 -11.30 4.88 -0.62
CA TYR A 18 -10.62 3.69 -1.12
C TYR A 18 -9.83 3.96 -2.41
N SER A 19 -10.29 4.85 -3.28
CA SER A 19 -9.56 5.25 -4.48
C SER A 19 -8.22 5.89 -4.16
N LYS A 20 -8.17 6.84 -3.21
CA LYS A 20 -6.89 7.42 -2.77
C LYS A 20 -6.03 6.41 -2.01
N ALA A 21 -6.64 5.61 -1.13
CA ALA A 21 -5.93 4.58 -0.39
C ALA A 21 -5.21 3.60 -1.35
N TYR A 22 -5.92 3.14 -2.38
CA TYR A 22 -5.38 2.28 -3.43
C TYR A 22 -4.16 2.91 -4.11
N SER A 23 -4.25 4.18 -4.57
CA SER A 23 -3.13 4.86 -5.22
C SER A 23 -1.88 4.99 -4.33
N PHE A 24 -2.06 5.16 -3.02
CA PHE A 24 -0.94 5.24 -2.09
C PHE A 24 -0.34 3.87 -1.76
N TYR A 25 -1.15 2.82 -1.62
CA TYR A 25 -0.63 1.45 -1.48
C TYR A 25 0.08 0.98 -2.74
N GLU A 26 -0.38 1.36 -3.93
CA GLU A 26 0.29 1.05 -5.20
C GLU A 26 1.71 1.64 -5.23
N ARG A 27 1.86 2.92 -4.85
CA ARG A 27 3.18 3.56 -4.68
C ARG A 27 4.03 2.87 -3.62
N ALA A 28 3.44 2.43 -2.51
CA ALA A 28 4.15 1.70 -1.47
C ALA A 28 4.72 0.37 -2.00
N VAL A 29 3.94 -0.37 -2.79
CA VAL A 29 4.39 -1.60 -3.46
C VAL A 29 5.49 -1.30 -4.45
N GLN A 30 5.34 -0.28 -5.31
CA GLN A 30 6.34 0.09 -6.32
C GLN A 30 7.70 0.42 -5.68
N ASP A 31 7.72 1.33 -4.70
CA ASP A 31 8.93 1.71 -3.97
C ASP A 31 9.54 0.52 -3.23
N GLY A 32 8.68 -0.30 -2.59
CA GLY A 32 9.09 -1.49 -1.87
C GLY A 32 9.73 -2.53 -2.78
N GLN A 33 9.19 -2.73 -3.98
CA GLN A 33 9.70 -3.66 -4.97
C GLN A 33 11.10 -3.25 -5.49
N GLN A 34 11.37 -1.95 -5.58
CA GLN A 34 12.67 -1.42 -5.98
C GLN A 34 13.71 -1.46 -4.84
N SER A 35 13.26 -1.33 -3.59
CA SER A 35 14.15 -1.09 -2.44
C SER A 35 14.35 -2.33 -1.55
N LEU A 36 13.48 -3.33 -1.64
CA LEU A 36 13.45 -4.48 -0.73
C LEU A 36 13.51 -5.80 -1.50
N PRO A 37 14.12 -6.85 -0.91
CA PRO A 37 13.99 -8.21 -1.43
C PRO A 37 12.52 -8.63 -1.54
N SER A 38 12.22 -9.51 -2.50
CA SER A 38 10.85 -9.94 -2.80
C SER A 38 10.12 -10.64 -1.63
N ASN A 39 10.88 -11.21 -0.69
CA ASN A 39 10.39 -11.88 0.52
C ASN A 39 10.36 -10.97 1.76
N HIS A 40 10.66 -9.68 1.63
CA HIS A 40 10.69 -8.78 2.77
C HIS A 40 9.28 -8.60 3.37
N PRO A 41 9.10 -8.70 4.70
CA PRO A 41 7.78 -8.62 5.34
C PRO A 41 6.96 -7.38 4.97
N ASN A 42 7.60 -6.20 4.95
CA ASN A 42 6.92 -4.95 4.56
C ASN A 42 6.36 -4.99 3.13
N LEU A 43 7.06 -5.60 2.18
CA LEU A 43 6.57 -5.70 0.80
C LEU A 43 5.31 -6.58 0.73
N GLN A 44 5.24 -7.64 1.55
CA GLN A 44 4.04 -8.47 1.66
C GLN A 44 2.87 -7.71 2.29
N ILE A 45 3.14 -6.87 3.29
CA ILE A 45 2.11 -6.00 3.91
C ILE A 45 1.55 -5.02 2.87
N TYR A 46 2.41 -4.34 2.11
CA TYR A 46 1.96 -3.36 1.11
C TYR A 46 1.07 -4.01 0.04
N ARG A 47 1.47 -5.20 -0.45
CA ARG A 47 0.67 -5.96 -1.42
C ARG A 47 -0.68 -6.38 -0.85
N ARG A 48 -0.71 -6.88 0.39
CA ARG A 48 -1.96 -7.24 1.05
C ARG A 48 -2.90 -6.03 1.15
N ASN A 49 -2.39 -4.89 1.59
CA ASN A 49 -3.22 -3.68 1.72
C ASN A 49 -3.74 -3.19 0.37
N LEU A 50 -2.93 -3.28 -0.69
CA LEU A 50 -3.35 -2.96 -2.06
C LEU A 50 -4.49 -3.89 -2.53
N GLU A 51 -4.35 -5.20 -2.33
CA GLU A 51 -5.38 -6.18 -2.68
C GLU A 51 -6.67 -5.99 -1.87
N ASP A 52 -6.55 -5.62 -0.59
CA ASP A 52 -7.72 -5.33 0.25
C ASP A 52 -8.43 -4.05 -0.21
N MET A 53 -7.72 -3.02 -0.66
CA MET A 53 -8.35 -1.83 -1.27
C MET A 53 -9.06 -2.16 -2.57
N LYS A 54 -8.48 -3.03 -3.41
CA LYS A 54 -9.10 -3.43 -4.67
C LYS A 54 -10.47 -4.08 -4.49
N LYS A 55 -10.72 -4.74 -3.35
CA LYS A 55 -12.01 -5.35 -3.00
C LYS A 55 -13.06 -4.34 -2.49
N LYS A 56 -12.61 -3.16 -2.06
CA LYS A 56 -13.46 -2.10 -1.51
C LYS A 56 -13.80 -1.01 -2.54
N LEU A 57 -13.11 -1.00 -3.69
CA LEU A 57 -13.45 -0.18 -4.87
C LEU A 57 -14.72 -0.71 -5.54
#